data_AF-A0A3E0IA04-F1
#
_entry.id   AF-A0A3E0IA04-F1
#
_cell.length_a   1.000
_cell.length_b   1.000
_cell.length_c   1.000
_cell.angle_alpha   90.00
_cell.angle_beta   90.00
_cell.angle_gamma   90.00
#
_symmetry.space_group_name_H-M   'P 1'
#
loop_
_entity.id
_entity.type
_entity.pdbx_description
1 polymer ?
#
loop_
_entity_poly.entity_id
_entity_poly.type
_entity_poly.pdbx_seq_one_letter_code
_entity_poly.pdbx_strand_id
1 'polypeptide(L)'
;MAKERRRRAYLPAGIVILAVLGGGQYYLSNIFAPADTGSGSNGGSGGTAPGAGQPLKGEANPSYAVVSVYTAVAANEPDLVCHDVLGGIGGVHFAKDFDASSCDDAIHKAFAKVTDRNAYGGVTVPQGAVHNTGSSSATVYSCAMSISGGGSLGTFLLSNTANGWIVVDHQPDPATCPSAASG
;
A
#
# COMPACT_ATOMS: atom_id res chain seq x y z
N MET A 1 -17.53 9.06 -54.15
CA MET A 1 -18.11 8.96 -52.80
C MET A 1 -17.21 8.06 -51.95
N ALA A 2 -16.55 8.60 -50.93
CA ALA A 2 -15.56 7.86 -50.12
C ALA A 2 -15.98 7.92 -48.65
N LYS A 3 -16.58 6.84 -48.13
CA LYS A 3 -16.96 6.78 -46.71
C LYS A 3 -17.02 5.36 -46.17
N GLU A 4 -15.92 4.61 -46.19
CA GLU A 4 -15.94 3.25 -45.60
C GLU A 4 -14.55 2.75 -45.16
N ARG A 5 -13.75 3.54 -44.43
CA ARG A 5 -12.45 3.05 -43.88
C ARG A 5 -12.09 3.62 -42.51
N ARG A 6 -13.05 3.71 -41.57
CA ARG A 6 -12.77 4.16 -40.18
C ARG A 6 -13.36 3.27 -39.08
N ARG A 7 -13.62 1.99 -39.35
CA ARG A 7 -14.16 1.06 -38.33
C ARG A 7 -13.14 0.08 -37.73
N ARG A 8 -11.88 0.07 -38.19
CA ARG A 8 -10.89 -0.97 -37.82
C ARG A 8 -9.89 -0.59 -36.72
N ALA A 9 -9.84 0.68 -36.28
CA ALA A 9 -8.84 1.11 -35.30
C ALA A 9 -9.33 1.08 -33.82
N TYR A 10 -10.64 0.97 -33.59
CA TYR A 10 -11.21 1.07 -32.23
C TYR A 10 -11.38 -0.27 -31.50
N LEU A 11 -11.31 -1.38 -32.23
CA LEU A 11 -11.46 -2.73 -31.67
C LEU A 11 -10.31 -3.16 -30.73
N PRO A 12 -9.02 -2.91 -31.03
CA PRO A 12 -7.95 -3.25 -30.09
C PRO A 12 -7.89 -2.28 -28.90
N ALA A 13 -8.23 -1.00 -29.10
CA ALA A 13 -8.22 -0.01 -28.02
C ALA A 13 -9.31 -0.27 -26.97
N GLY A 14 -10.51 -0.69 -27.39
CA GLY A 14 -11.61 -1.01 -26.46
C GLY A 14 -11.32 -2.23 -25.57
N ILE A 15 -10.64 -3.26 -26.10
CA ILE A 15 -10.28 -4.47 -25.34
C ILE A 15 -9.17 -4.17 -24.32
N VAL A 16 -8.20 -3.33 -24.67
CA VAL A 16 -7.15 -2.92 -23.73
C VAL A 16 -7.74 -2.07 -22.59
N ILE A 17 -8.66 -1.16 -22.88
CA ILE A 17 -9.33 -0.35 -21.84
C ILE A 17 -10.20 -1.24 -20.93
N LEU A 18 -10.94 -2.21 -21.49
CA LEU A 18 -11.72 -3.17 -20.70
C LEU A 18 -10.84 -4.12 -19.88
N ALA A 19 -9.65 -4.50 -20.35
CA ALA A 19 -8.70 -5.31 -19.60
C ALA A 19 -8.04 -4.52 -18.45
N VAL A 20 -7.73 -3.24 -18.65
CA VAL A 20 -7.18 -2.37 -17.60
C VAL A 20 -8.24 -2.07 -16.53
N LEU A 21 -9.48 -1.80 -16.93
CA LEU A 21 -10.60 -1.58 -15.99
C LEU A 21 -11.03 -2.87 -15.28
N GLY A 22 -11.09 -3.99 -16.00
CA GLY A 22 -11.46 -5.30 -15.45
C GLY A 22 -10.39 -5.88 -14.52
N GLY A 23 -9.11 -5.71 -14.85
CA GLY A 23 -8.00 -6.11 -13.99
C GLY A 23 -7.98 -5.33 -12.66
N GLY A 24 -8.27 -4.03 -12.70
CA GLY A 24 -8.40 -3.21 -11.49
C GLY A 24 -9.52 -3.66 -10.56
N GLN A 25 -10.72 -3.94 -11.08
CA GLN A 25 -11.85 -4.41 -10.26
C GLN A 25 -11.68 -5.84 -9.74
N TYR A 26 -11.09 -6.74 -10.53
CA TYR A 26 -10.79 -8.11 -10.06
C TYR A 26 -9.73 -8.12 -8.95
N TYR A 27 -8.76 -7.20 -9.01
CA TYR A 27 -7.74 -7.07 -7.98
C TYR A 27 -8.28 -6.44 -6.69
N LEU A 28 -9.12 -5.41 -6.80
CA LEU A 28 -9.80 -4.82 -5.65
C LEU A 28 -10.65 -5.86 -4.90
N SER A 29 -11.34 -6.74 -5.62
CA SER A 29 -12.19 -7.77 -4.99
C SER A 29 -11.40 -8.91 -4.33
N ASN A 30 -10.23 -9.31 -4.86
CA ASN A 30 -9.40 -10.35 -4.23
C ASN A 30 -8.48 -9.82 -3.12
N ILE A 31 -8.17 -8.52 -3.10
CA ILE A 31 -7.37 -7.89 -2.03
C ILE A 31 -8.25 -7.35 -0.89
N PHE A 32 -9.42 -6.80 -1.21
CA PHE A 32 -10.31 -6.13 -0.26
C PHE A 32 -11.60 -6.91 0.02
N ALA A 33 -11.64 -8.22 -0.25
CA ALA A 33 -12.75 -9.05 0.21
C ALA A 33 -12.88 -8.92 1.75
N PRO A 34 -14.06 -8.54 2.29
CA PRO A 34 -14.27 -8.51 3.73
C PRO A 34 -14.06 -9.91 4.29
N ALA A 35 -13.47 -10.01 5.48
CA ALA A 35 -13.39 -11.29 6.18
C ALA A 35 -14.82 -11.81 6.40
N ASP A 36 -15.14 -12.96 5.81
CA ASP A 36 -16.40 -13.65 6.06
C ASP A 36 -16.46 -13.99 7.56
N THR A 37 -17.31 -13.29 8.31
CA THR A 37 -17.65 -13.66 9.69
C THR A 37 -18.57 -14.89 9.64
N GLY A 38 -17.99 -16.06 9.40
CA GLY A 38 -18.72 -17.31 9.20
C GLY A 38 -17.91 -18.54 9.63
N SER A 39 -17.97 -18.82 10.93
CA SER A 39 -17.76 -20.11 11.61
C SER A 39 -17.36 -21.34 10.76
N GLY A 40 -16.18 -21.91 11.07
CA GLY A 40 -15.99 -23.38 11.08
C GLY A 40 -14.96 -23.99 10.12
N SER A 41 -13.99 -24.68 10.73
CA SER A 41 -13.30 -25.90 10.26
C SER A 41 -11.97 -25.79 9.49
N ASN A 42 -10.93 -26.23 10.23
CA ASN A 42 -9.86 -27.18 9.87
C ASN A 42 -8.93 -26.92 8.67
N GLY A 43 -7.65 -26.71 9.02
CA GLY A 43 -6.53 -27.44 8.42
C GLY A 43 -5.94 -26.86 7.14
N GLY A 44 -4.76 -26.27 7.25
CA GLY A 44 -3.92 -25.97 6.08
C GLY A 44 -2.88 -24.90 6.38
N SER A 45 -1.66 -25.32 6.68
CA SER A 45 -0.47 -24.47 6.57
C SER A 45 -0.34 -24.01 5.12
N GLY A 46 -0.72 -22.76 4.84
CA GLY A 46 -0.56 -22.12 3.55
C GLY A 46 -0.39 -20.64 3.79
N GLY A 47 0.85 -20.16 3.78
CA GLY A 47 1.16 -18.74 3.93
C GLY A 47 0.47 -17.95 2.84
N THR A 48 -0.52 -17.16 3.21
CA THR A 48 -1.11 -16.15 2.34
C THR A 48 -0.01 -15.20 1.92
N ALA A 49 0.14 -14.97 0.61
CA ALA A 49 1.04 -13.94 0.10
C ALA A 49 0.67 -12.59 0.75
N PRO A 50 1.64 -11.84 1.31
CA PRO A 50 1.36 -10.52 1.86
C PRO A 50 0.72 -9.66 0.77
N GLY A 51 -0.48 -9.13 1.03
CA GLY A 51 -1.21 -8.26 0.10
C GLY A 51 -2.50 -8.84 -0.49
N ALA A 52 -2.82 -10.13 -0.35
CA ALA A 52 -4.14 -10.67 -0.70
C ALA A 52 -5.00 -10.86 0.57
N GLY A 53 -6.09 -10.10 0.71
CA GLY A 53 -7.07 -10.26 1.80
C GLY A 53 -6.59 -9.82 3.19
N GLN A 54 -5.55 -8.98 3.28
CA GLN A 54 -5.07 -8.48 4.56
C GLN A 54 -5.83 -7.19 4.92
N PRO A 55 -6.33 -7.07 6.16
CA PRO A 55 -7.10 -5.89 6.54
C PRO A 55 -6.21 -4.64 6.50
N LEU A 56 -6.76 -3.50 6.07
CA LEU A 56 -6.09 -2.18 6.02
C LEU A 56 -5.44 -1.81 7.37
N LYS A 57 -6.01 -2.34 8.46
CA LYS A 57 -5.55 -2.29 9.84
C LYS A 57 -5.67 -3.70 10.43
N GLY A 58 -4.63 -4.21 11.08
CA GLY A 58 -4.71 -5.48 11.83
C GLY A 58 -4.09 -5.31 13.20
N GLU A 59 -4.76 -5.73 14.27
CA GLU A 59 -4.32 -5.55 15.67
C GLU A 59 -2.90 -6.08 15.94
N ALA A 60 -2.43 -7.06 15.16
CA ALA A 60 -1.21 -7.80 15.46
C ALA A 60 0.07 -7.25 14.81
N ASN A 61 0.02 -6.50 13.69
CA ASN A 61 1.24 -6.24 12.92
C ASN A 61 1.30 -4.83 12.28
N PRO A 62 2.30 -3.99 12.63
CA PRO A 62 2.49 -2.68 12.01
C PRO A 62 2.79 -2.74 10.50
N SER A 63 3.26 -3.89 10.01
CA SER A 63 3.55 -4.10 8.59
C SER A 63 2.32 -3.88 7.69
N TYR A 64 1.12 -4.22 8.18
CA TYR A 64 -0.11 -4.07 7.37
C TYR A 64 -0.43 -2.61 7.06
N ALA A 65 -0.20 -1.71 8.03
CA ALA A 65 -0.38 -0.28 7.81
C ALA A 65 0.60 0.27 6.77
N VAL A 66 1.84 -0.25 6.72
CA VAL A 66 2.81 0.18 5.70
C VAL A 66 2.44 -0.38 4.32
N VAL A 67 2.11 -1.67 4.24
CA VAL A 67 1.69 -2.31 2.98
C VAL A 67 0.42 -1.64 2.41
N SER A 68 -0.52 -1.22 3.25
CA SER A 68 -1.71 -0.52 2.79
C SER A 68 -1.38 0.83 2.17
N VAL A 69 -0.41 1.59 2.71
CA VAL A 69 0.07 2.83 2.08
C VAL A 69 0.72 2.56 0.71
N TYR A 70 1.59 1.55 0.58
CA TYR A 70 2.15 1.17 -0.73
C TYR A 70 1.07 0.74 -1.71
N THR A 71 0.07 -0.02 -1.25
CA THR A 71 -1.07 -0.45 -2.05
C THR A 71 -1.90 0.74 -2.53
N ALA A 72 -2.20 1.69 -1.65
CA ALA A 72 -2.95 2.91 -1.99
C ALA A 72 -2.20 3.79 -2.98
N VAL A 73 -0.88 3.95 -2.82
CA VAL A 73 -0.03 4.65 -3.79
C VAL A 73 -0.05 3.92 -5.13
N ALA A 74 0.14 2.60 -5.18
CA ALA A 74 0.09 1.82 -6.42
C ALA A 74 -1.28 1.90 -7.11
N ALA A 75 -2.36 1.98 -6.34
CA ALA A 75 -3.72 2.11 -6.83
C ALA A 75 -4.07 3.54 -7.25
N ASN A 76 -3.33 4.55 -6.75
CA ASN A 76 -3.67 5.98 -6.80
C ASN A 76 -4.99 6.30 -6.08
N GLU A 77 -5.22 5.65 -4.94
CA GLU A 77 -6.48 5.69 -4.18
C GLU A 77 -6.20 6.24 -2.76
N PRO A 78 -6.12 7.58 -2.59
CA PRO A 78 -5.79 8.18 -1.30
C PRO A 78 -6.84 7.91 -0.21
N ASP A 79 -8.11 7.78 -0.59
CA ASP A 79 -9.24 7.51 0.31
C ASP A 79 -9.05 6.22 1.14
N LEU A 80 -8.27 5.25 0.63
CA LEU A 80 -8.01 3.99 1.32
C LEU A 80 -7.15 4.13 2.58
N VAL A 81 -6.32 5.17 2.65
CA VAL A 81 -5.31 5.29 3.71
C VAL A 81 -5.27 6.65 4.40
N CYS A 82 -5.63 7.75 3.72
CA CYS A 82 -5.47 9.09 4.28
C CYS A 82 -6.37 9.36 5.49
N HIS A 83 -7.56 8.76 5.56
CA HIS A 83 -8.42 8.86 6.75
C HIS A 83 -7.99 7.87 7.84
N ASP A 84 -7.73 6.62 7.44
CA ASP A 84 -7.67 5.50 8.36
C ASP A 84 -6.26 5.21 8.88
N VAL A 85 -5.26 5.19 7.99
CA VAL A 85 -3.89 4.73 8.29
C VAL A 85 -2.95 5.92 8.49
N LEU A 86 -3.04 6.91 7.61
CA LEU A 86 -2.34 8.20 7.66
C LEU A 86 -3.20 9.30 8.28
N GLY A 87 -4.23 8.93 9.05
CA GLY A 87 -5.13 9.90 9.68
C GLY A 87 -4.42 10.88 10.61
N GLY A 88 -4.93 12.11 10.68
CA GLY A 88 -4.44 13.13 11.61
C GLY A 88 -3.02 13.61 11.30
N ILE A 89 -2.14 13.60 12.30
CA ILE A 89 -0.80 14.19 12.20
C ILE A 89 0.15 13.39 11.29
N GLY A 90 -0.01 12.07 11.19
CA GLY A 90 0.82 11.21 10.35
C GLY A 90 0.72 11.58 8.87
N GLY A 91 -0.50 11.82 8.36
CA GLY A 91 -0.74 12.27 7.00
C GLY A 91 -0.25 13.68 6.72
N VAL A 92 -0.26 14.57 7.73
CA VAL A 92 0.32 15.92 7.61
C VAL A 92 1.83 15.83 7.42
N HIS A 93 2.53 14.99 8.19
CA HIS A 93 3.97 14.81 8.05
C HIS A 93 4.34 14.08 6.76
N PHE A 94 3.56 13.06 6.38
CA PHE A 94 3.71 12.39 5.09
C PHE A 94 3.59 13.40 3.93
N ALA A 95 2.56 14.25 3.94
CA ALA A 95 2.40 15.28 2.93
C ALA A 95 3.56 16.26 2.89
N LYS A 96 4.01 16.72 4.07
CA LYS A 96 5.15 17.62 4.19
C LYS A 96 6.43 17.03 3.60
N ASP A 97 6.74 15.77 3.90
CA ASP A 97 7.98 15.11 3.42
C ASP A 97 7.96 14.83 1.92
N PHE A 98 6.77 14.66 1.35
CA PHE A 98 6.58 14.57 -0.09
C PHE A 98 6.47 15.94 -0.76
N ASP A 99 6.57 17.05 -0.02
CA ASP A 99 6.38 18.41 -0.53
C ASP A 99 5.01 18.55 -1.22
N ALA A 100 3.97 18.12 -0.51
CA ALA A 100 2.59 18.10 -0.94
C ALA A 100 1.70 18.87 0.06
N SER A 101 0.59 19.42 -0.44
CA SER A 101 -0.36 20.20 0.37
C SER A 101 -1.27 19.37 1.27
N SER A 102 -1.48 18.11 0.93
CA SER A 102 -2.39 17.19 1.62
C SER A 102 -1.89 15.76 1.51
N CYS A 103 -2.45 14.87 2.33
CA CYS A 103 -2.16 13.43 2.22
C CYS A 103 -2.51 12.91 0.82
N ASP A 104 -3.67 13.30 0.28
CA ASP A 104 -4.11 12.96 -1.07
C ASP A 104 -3.13 13.39 -2.15
N ASP A 105 -2.68 14.64 -2.10
CA ASP A 105 -1.67 15.17 -3.03
C ASP A 105 -0.34 14.41 -2.90
N ALA A 106 0.02 13.99 -1.69
CA ALA A 106 1.23 13.20 -1.44
C ALA A 106 1.14 11.81 -2.07
N ILE A 107 -0.02 11.14 -1.93
CA ILE A 107 -0.29 9.84 -2.58
C ILE A 107 -0.22 10.00 -4.10
N HIS A 108 -0.85 11.02 -4.68
CA HIS A 108 -0.78 11.29 -6.11
C HIS A 108 0.65 11.57 -6.59
N LYS A 109 1.42 12.36 -5.83
CA LYS A 109 2.82 12.67 -6.14
C LYS A 109 3.73 11.46 -6.03
N ALA A 110 3.48 10.57 -5.07
CA ALA A 110 4.17 9.29 -4.95
C ALA A 110 3.81 8.36 -6.12
N PHE A 111 2.52 8.26 -6.48
CA PHE A 111 2.02 7.46 -7.59
C PHE A 111 2.66 7.86 -8.93
N ALA A 112 2.87 9.16 -9.16
CA ALA A 112 3.53 9.65 -10.39
C ALA A 112 4.97 9.11 -10.58
N LYS A 113 5.60 8.57 -9.53
CA LYS A 113 6.93 7.95 -9.57
C LYS A 113 6.88 6.41 -9.67
N VAL A 114 5.69 5.81 -9.66
CA VAL A 114 5.50 4.36 -9.77
C VAL A 114 5.57 3.95 -11.25
N THR A 115 6.47 3.02 -11.54
CA THR A 115 6.72 2.47 -12.89
C THR A 115 6.11 1.09 -13.08
N ASP A 116 5.90 0.33 -12.00
CA ASP A 116 5.20 -0.95 -12.02
C ASP A 116 4.28 -1.04 -10.79
N ARG A 117 2.98 -0.88 -11.03
CA ARG A 117 1.95 -0.84 -9.98
C ARG A 117 1.82 -2.18 -9.26
N ASN A 118 1.98 -3.29 -9.97
CA ASN A 118 1.81 -4.62 -9.39
C ASN A 118 2.97 -4.94 -8.46
N ALA A 119 4.20 -4.69 -8.92
CA ALA A 119 5.39 -4.88 -8.10
C ALA A 119 5.41 -3.94 -6.88
N TYR A 120 4.97 -2.68 -7.07
CA TYR A 120 5.00 -1.67 -6.02
C TYR A 120 3.95 -1.89 -4.93
N GLY A 121 2.70 -2.21 -5.32
CA GLY A 121 1.63 -2.52 -4.37
C GLY A 121 1.82 -3.88 -3.68
N GLY A 122 2.50 -4.82 -4.33
CA GLY A 122 2.80 -6.16 -3.80
C GLY A 122 4.02 -6.24 -2.90
N VAL A 123 4.42 -5.13 -2.26
CA VAL A 123 5.62 -5.09 -1.42
C VAL A 123 5.44 -5.92 -0.15
N THR A 124 6.54 -6.52 0.31
CA THR A 124 6.60 -7.25 1.58
C THR A 124 7.48 -6.50 2.58
N VAL A 125 7.05 -6.43 3.84
CA VAL A 125 7.84 -5.87 4.94
C VAL A 125 8.59 -7.02 5.62
N PRO A 126 9.93 -7.15 5.45
CA PRO A 126 10.68 -8.17 6.16
C PRO A 126 10.74 -7.83 7.65
N GLN A 127 10.93 -8.84 8.51
CA GLN A 127 11.04 -8.64 9.97
C GLN A 127 12.10 -7.59 10.32
N GLY A 128 13.19 -7.56 9.57
CA GLY A 128 14.28 -6.59 9.77
C GLY A 128 13.94 -5.13 9.45
N ALA A 129 12.82 -4.86 8.77
CA ALA A 129 12.37 -3.50 8.56
C ALA A 129 11.56 -2.96 9.75
N VAL A 130 11.09 -3.84 10.65
CA VAL A 130 10.19 -3.50 11.77
C VAL A 130 10.97 -3.43 13.08
N HIS A 131 10.93 -2.27 13.73
CA HIS A 131 11.58 -2.00 15.01
C HIS A 131 10.53 -1.64 16.06
N ASN A 132 10.13 -2.61 16.86
CA ASN A 132 9.15 -2.39 17.92
C ASN A 132 9.78 -1.61 19.08
N THR A 133 9.12 -0.53 19.49
CA THR A 133 9.47 0.25 20.67
C THR A 133 8.36 0.07 21.70
N GLY A 134 8.44 -1.01 22.48
CA GLY A 134 7.37 -1.42 23.39
C GLY A 134 6.27 -2.23 22.69
N SER A 135 5.10 -2.35 23.34
CA SER A 135 3.98 -3.18 22.87
C SER A 135 3.02 -2.46 21.93
N SER A 136 3.07 -1.13 21.88
CA SER A 136 2.10 -0.30 21.13
C SER A 136 2.75 0.72 20.21
N SER A 137 4.05 0.61 19.95
CA SER A 137 4.75 1.51 19.02
C SER A 137 5.78 0.75 18.21
N ALA A 138 5.92 1.12 16.95
CA ALA A 138 6.87 0.51 16.04
C ALA A 138 7.37 1.53 15.03
N THR A 139 8.59 1.34 14.56
CA THR A 139 9.14 2.06 13.42
C THR A 139 9.34 1.08 12.28
N VAL A 140 8.91 1.44 11.08
CA VAL A 140 9.15 0.65 9.87
C VAL A 140 9.97 1.45 8.88
N TYR A 141 11.12 0.91 8.49
CA TYR A 141 12.04 1.54 7.55
C TYR A 141 11.82 0.99 6.14
N SER A 142 11.28 1.80 5.23
CA SER A 142 11.08 1.37 3.84
C SER A 142 12.40 1.09 3.12
N CYS A 143 13.48 1.79 3.46
CA CYS A 143 14.81 1.48 2.92
C CYS A 143 15.30 0.04 3.20
N ALA A 144 14.73 -0.65 4.21
CA ALA A 144 15.07 -2.04 4.55
C ALA A 144 14.17 -3.05 3.82
N MET A 145 13.23 -2.57 3.00
CA MET A 145 12.31 -3.38 2.21
C MET A 145 12.86 -3.60 0.79
N SER A 146 12.47 -4.71 0.17
CA SER A 146 12.73 -4.93 -1.25
C SER A 146 11.63 -4.30 -2.09
N ILE A 147 11.83 -3.04 -2.49
CA ILE A 147 10.85 -2.25 -3.22
C ILE A 147 11.16 -2.32 -4.72
N SER A 148 10.15 -2.59 -5.52
CA SER A 148 10.23 -2.64 -6.99
C SER A 148 9.09 -1.86 -7.60
N GLY A 149 9.30 -1.29 -8.80
CA GLY A 149 8.26 -0.52 -9.47
C GLY A 149 8.06 0.90 -8.94
N GLY A 150 8.95 1.41 -8.09
CA GLY A 150 8.89 2.76 -7.55
C GLY A 150 10.01 3.03 -6.54
N GLY A 151 9.99 4.21 -5.93
CA GLY A 151 10.95 4.59 -4.88
C GLY A 151 10.46 4.21 -3.49
N SER A 152 11.36 4.23 -2.52
CA SER A 152 10.97 4.08 -1.12
C SER A 152 10.07 5.22 -0.65
N LEU A 153 9.05 4.89 0.17
CA LEU A 153 8.17 5.88 0.76
C LEU A 153 8.77 6.58 1.99
N GLY A 154 9.79 6.00 2.62
CA GLY A 154 10.42 6.55 3.82
C GLY A 154 10.18 5.74 5.08
N THR A 155 10.34 6.39 6.22
CA THR A 155 10.21 5.79 7.55
C THR A 155 8.86 6.10 8.15
N PHE A 156 8.16 5.05 8.59
CA PHE A 156 6.87 5.15 9.24
C PHE A 156 7.03 4.96 10.75
N LEU A 157 6.54 5.90 11.54
CA LEU A 157 6.35 5.74 12.98
C LEU A 157 4.90 5.38 13.22
N LEU A 158 4.68 4.22 13.83
CA LEU A 158 3.36 3.65 14.02
C LEU A 158 2.99 3.49 15.49
N SER A 159 1.70 3.63 15.76
CA SER A 159 1.11 3.37 17.07
C SER A 159 -0.02 2.36 16.94
N ASN A 160 -0.09 1.41 17.86
CA ASN A 160 -1.18 0.44 17.93
C ASN A 160 -2.35 1.05 18.68
N THR A 161 -3.50 1.15 18.01
CA THR A 161 -4.77 1.60 18.60
C THR A 161 -5.70 0.41 18.80
N ALA A 162 -6.82 0.60 19.50
CA ALA A 162 -7.86 -0.42 19.61
C ALA A 162 -8.41 -0.89 18.24
N ASN A 163 -8.24 -0.08 17.18
CA ASN A 163 -8.70 -0.38 15.83
C ASN A 163 -7.56 -0.81 14.90
N GLY A 164 -6.37 -1.10 15.45
CA GLY A 164 -5.16 -1.49 14.72
C GLY A 164 -4.10 -0.39 14.61
N TRP A 165 -3.07 -0.69 13.83
CA TRP A 165 -1.91 0.20 13.67
C TRP A 165 -2.19 1.38 12.75
N ILE A 166 -1.79 2.58 13.19
CA ILE A 166 -1.84 3.81 12.40
C ILE A 166 -0.46 4.46 12.35
N VAL A 167 -0.22 5.25 11.31
CA VAL A 167 0.98 6.08 11.18
C VAL A 167 0.76 7.37 11.98
N VAL A 168 1.59 7.57 12.99
CA VAL A 168 1.56 8.75 13.87
C VAL A 168 2.65 9.77 13.52
N ASP A 169 3.67 9.36 12.76
CA ASP A 169 4.68 10.25 12.22
C ASP A 169 5.30 9.63 10.96
N HIS A 170 5.86 10.46 10.10
CA HIS A 170 6.53 10.06 8.87
C HIS A 170 7.79 10.89 8.69
N GLN A 171 8.83 10.26 8.14
CA GLN A 171 10.10 10.89 7.82
C GLN A 171 10.66 10.34 6.50
N PRO A 172 11.47 11.10 5.76
CA PRO A 172 12.27 10.54 4.67
C PRO A 172 13.17 9.40 5.19
N ASP A 173 13.56 8.48 4.31
CA ASP A 173 14.52 7.45 4.71
C ASP A 173 15.82 8.06 5.24
N PRO A 174 16.40 7.46 6.29
CA PRO A 174 17.72 7.87 6.77
C PRO A 174 18.79 7.60 5.70
N ALA A 175 19.86 8.39 5.73
CA ALA A 175 20.99 8.23 4.80
C ALA A 175 21.62 6.82 4.87
N THR A 176 21.57 6.20 6.05
CA THR A 176 21.99 4.82 6.27
C THR A 176 20.79 4.05 6.80
N CYS A 177 20.38 3.01 6.07
CA CYS A 177 19.25 2.20 6.50
C CYS A 177 19.60 1.34 7.72
N PRO A 178 18.81 1.38 8.80
CA PRO A 178 19.00 0.48 9.93
C PRO A 178 18.89 -0.98 9.48
N SER A 179 19.84 -1.81 9.91
CA SER A 179 19.72 -3.26 9.75
C SER A 179 18.71 -3.82 10.75
N ALA A 180 18.13 -4.98 10.41
CA ALA A 180 17.24 -5.74 11.27
C ALA A 180 17.63 -5.71 12.75
N ALA A 181 16.70 -5.31 13.61
CA ALA A 181 16.85 -5.55 15.04
C ALA A 181 16.90 -7.06 15.26
N SER A 182 18.06 -7.58 15.67
CA SER A 182 18.20 -8.92 16.22
C SER A 182 17.52 -8.94 17.60
N GLY A 183 16.22 -9.23 17.61
CA GLY A 183 15.41 -9.41 18.82
C GLY A 183 14.99 -10.86 18.95
#